data_AF-A0AB74M7A7-F1
#
_entry.id   AF-A0AB74M7A7-F1
#
_cell.length_a   1.000
_cell.length_b   1.000
_cell.length_c   1.000
_cell.angle_alpha   90.00
_cell.angle_beta   90.00
_cell.angle_gamma   90.00
#
_symmetry.space_group_name_H-M   'P 1'
#
loop_
_entity.id
_entity.type
_entity.pdbx_description
1 polymer ?
#
loop_
_entity_poly.entity_id
_entity_poly.type
_entity_poly.pdbx_seq_one_letter_code
_entity_poly.pdbx_strand_id
1 'polypeptide(L)'
;VQVGADKKHELDGLDLFTGVTMTYTDSNAGSDTFSGKTKSVGAGLYASALFDSGAYIDLIGKYVHHDNEYTATFAGLGTKDYGS
;
A
#
# COMPACT_ATOMS: atom_id res chain seq x y z
N VAL A 1 -0.97 -8.44 -0.72
CA VAL A 1 -2.05 -8.86 -1.65
C VAL A 1 -2.62 -7.63 -2.33
N GLN A 2 -2.89 -7.71 -3.62
CA GLN A 2 -3.52 -6.63 -4.39
C GLN A 2 -4.60 -7.22 -5.29
N VAL A 3 -5.73 -6.52 -5.40
CA VAL A 3 -6.85 -6.85 -6.28
C VAL A 3 -7.28 -5.60 -7.03
N GLY A 4 -7.90 -5.77 -8.20
CA GLY A 4 -8.40 -4.67 -9.01
C GLY A 4 -9.53 -5.10 -9.92
N ALA A 5 -10.30 -4.11 -10.36
CA ALA A 5 -11.33 -4.27 -11.36
C ALA A 5 -11.32 -3.05 -12.29
N ASP A 6 -11.28 -3.30 -13.59
CA ASP A 6 -11.31 -2.28 -14.62
C ASP A 6 -12.37 -2.54 -15.67
N LYS A 7 -12.60 -1.49 -16.45
CA LYS A 7 -13.33 -1.55 -17.71
C LYS A 7 -12.38 -1.23 -18.84
N LYS A 8 -12.36 -2.10 -19.84
CA LYS A 8 -11.73 -1.85 -21.14
C LYS A 8 -12.63 -0.96 -21.99
N HIS A 9 -12.05 0.10 -22.54
CA HIS A 9 -12.64 0.97 -23.54
C HIS A 9 -11.82 0.84 -24.82
N GLU A 10 -12.42 0.23 -25.84
CA GLU A 10 -11.80 0.10 -27.16
C GLU A 10 -12.06 1.38 -27.96
N LEU A 11 -11.00 2.07 -28.36
CA LEU A 11 -10.98 3.25 -29.20
C LEU A 11 -10.16 2.94 -30.45
N ASP A 12 -10.35 3.71 -31.52
CA ASP A 12 -9.62 3.49 -32.77
C ASP A 12 -8.11 3.72 -32.55
N GLY A 13 -7.32 2.64 -32.59
CA GLY A 13 -5.88 2.64 -32.34
C GLY A 13 -5.43 2.64 -30.87
N LEU A 14 -6.35 2.49 -29.91
CA LEU A 14 -6.07 2.59 -28.47
C LEU A 14 -7.03 1.73 -27.62
N ASP A 15 -6.47 0.89 -26.77
CA ASP A 15 -7.18 0.26 -25.66
C ASP A 15 -6.94 1.04 -24.36
N LEU A 16 -8.00 1.64 -23.81
CA LEU A 16 -7.96 2.35 -22.53
C LEU A 16 -8.60 1.51 -21.43
N PHE A 17 -7.82 1.16 -20.41
CA PHE A 17 -8.25 0.47 -19.21
C PHE A 17 -8.38 1.47 -18.07
N THR A 18 -9.58 1.62 -17.51
CA THR A 18 -9.79 2.44 -16.31
C THR A 18 -10.35 1.58 -15.21
N GLY A 19 -9.71 1.62 -14.04
CA GLY A 19 -10.08 0.73 -12.94
C GLY A 19 -9.78 1.26 -11.55
N VAL A 20 -10.26 0.49 -10.59
CA VAL A 20 -9.99 0.66 -9.16
C VAL A 20 -9.08 -0.48 -8.70
N THR A 21 -8.20 -0.20 -7.74
CA THR A 21 -7.37 -1.20 -7.08
C THR A 21 -7.44 -1.08 -5.57
N MET A 22 -7.33 -2.21 -4.88
CA MET A 22 -7.16 -2.27 -3.43
C MET A 22 -5.94 -3.12 -3.10
N THR A 23 -5.16 -2.66 -2.13
CA THR A 23 -3.93 -3.30 -1.67
C THR A 23 -4.01 -3.55 -0.18
N TYR A 24 -3.70 -4.77 0.25
CA TYR A 24 -3.50 -5.11 1.65
C TYR A 24 -2.07 -5.63 1.83
N THR A 25 -1.30 -5.00 2.70
CA THR A 25 0.07 -5.39 3.01
C THR A 25 0.16 -5.71 4.49
N ASP A 26 0.52 -6.95 4.80
CA ASP A 26 0.92 -7.38 6.13
C ASP A 26 2.44 -7.57 6.08
N SER A 27 3.17 -6.71 6.78
CA SER A 27 4.62 -6.79 6.87
C SER A 27 5.01 -7.06 8.31
N ASN A 28 5.80 -8.12 8.51
CA ASN A 28 6.39 -8.46 9.79
C ASN A 28 7.89 -8.12 9.70
N ALA A 29 8.29 -7.02 10.34
CA ALA A 29 9.68 -6.61 10.43
C ALA A 29 10.23 -7.08 11.78
N GLY A 30 11.06 -8.13 11.76
CA GLY A 30 11.72 -8.68 12.93
C GLY A 30 13.25 -8.62 12.78
N SER A 31 13.92 -8.00 13.75
CA SER A 31 15.37 -8.05 13.98
C SER A 31 15.59 -8.37 15.48
N ASP A 32 16.76 -8.84 15.88
CA ASP A 32 17.07 -9.28 17.26
C ASP A 32 16.79 -8.21 18.35
N THR A 33 16.57 -6.95 17.97
CA THR A 33 16.25 -5.82 18.86
C THR A 33 14.91 -5.13 18.58
N PHE A 34 14.11 -5.60 17.61
CA PHE A 34 12.81 -4.97 17.29
C PHE A 34 11.85 -5.94 16.59
N SER A 35 10.60 -6.02 17.06
CA SER A 35 9.49 -6.64 16.33
C SER A 35 8.38 -5.61 16.10
N GLY A 36 8.17 -5.22 14.84
CA GLY A 36 7.10 -4.33 14.43
C GLY A 36 6.19 -5.00 13.41
N LYS A 37 4.88 -4.93 13.62
CA LYS A 37 3.90 -5.34 12.61
C LYS A 37 3.35 -4.09 11.95
N THR A 38 3.55 -3.99 10.64
CA THR A 38 2.98 -2.93 9.82
C THR A 38 1.86 -3.52 9.00
N LYS A 39 0.63 -3.10 9.29
CA LYS A 39 -0.54 -3.40 8.46
C LYS A 39 -0.85 -2.18 7.63
N SER A 40 -0.94 -2.38 6.32
CA SER A 40 -1.21 -1.29 5.39
C SER A 40 -2.37 -1.63 4.50
N VAL A 41 -3.36 -0.75 4.44
CA VAL A 41 -4.49 -0.86 3.54
C VAL A 41 -4.42 0.31 2.58
N GLY A 42 -4.52 0.03 1.29
CA GLY A 42 -4.51 1.05 0.25
C GLY A 42 -5.62 0.84 -0.75
N ALA A 43 -6.04 1.94 -1.36
CA ALA A 43 -7.00 1.96 -2.45
C ALA A 43 -6.53 2.98 -3.48
N GLY A 44 -6.80 2.72 -4.76
CA GLY A 44 -6.37 3.60 -5.83
C GLY A 44 -7.22 3.46 -7.08
N LEU A 45 -6.98 4.40 -7.99
CA LEU A 45 -7.53 4.43 -9.33
C LEU A 45 -6.37 4.33 -10.32
N TYR A 46 -6.59 3.64 -11.43
CA TYR A 46 -5.62 3.58 -12.52
C TYR A 46 -6.29 3.81 -13.87
N ALA A 47 -5.50 4.34 -14.79
CA ALA A 47 -5.81 4.50 -16.20
C ALA A 47 -4.59 4.05 -17.00
N SER A 48 -4.74 2.99 -17.79
CA SER A 48 -3.68 2.42 -18.61
C SER A 48 -4.11 2.46 -20.06
N ALA A 49 -3.31 3.08 -20.91
CA ALA A 49 -3.55 3.26 -22.34
C ALA A 49 -2.54 2.42 -23.13
N LEU A 50 -3.03 1.48 -23.93
CA LEU A 50 -2.22 0.65 -24.82
C LEU A 50 -2.52 1.00 -26.28
N PHE A 51 -1.54 1.55 -26.97
CA PHE A 51 -1.68 1.99 -28.36
C PHE A 51 -1.28 0.87 -29.31
N ASP A 52 -1.96 0.78 -30.46
CA ASP A 52 -1.64 -0.21 -31.51
C ASP A 52 -0.21 -0.07 -32.06
N SER A 53 0.38 1.11 -31.91
CA SER A 53 1.79 1.39 -32.20
C SER A 53 2.78 0.62 -31.30
N GLY A 54 2.30 -0.04 -30.25
CA GLY A 54 3.11 -0.70 -29.22
C GLY A 54 3.52 0.22 -28.06
N ALA A 55 3.18 1.51 -28.11
CA ALA A 55 3.37 2.42 -26.99
C ALA A 55 2.37 2.11 -25.85
N TYR A 56 2.77 2.37 -24.60
CA TYR A 56 1.88 2.28 -23.44
C TYR A 56 2.08 3.46 -22.50
N ILE A 57 1.00 3.88 -21.86
CA ILE A 57 1.00 4.89 -20.80
C ILE A 57 0.24 4.30 -19.62
N ASP A 58 0.83 4.35 -18.42
CA ASP A 58 0.17 3.91 -17.20
C ASP A 58 0.15 5.04 -16.17
N LEU A 59 -1.03 5.32 -15.63
CA LEU A 59 -1.27 6.34 -14.62
C LEU A 59 -2.00 5.69 -13.46
N ILE A 60 -1.40 5.68 -12.27
CA ILE A 60 -2.01 5.14 -11.05
C ILE A 60 -1.91 6.16 -9.91
N GLY A 61 -3.06 6.51 -9.34
CA GLY A 61 -3.17 7.27 -8.10
C GLY A 61 -3.64 6.37 -6.98
N LYS A 62 -2.81 6.15 -5.95
CA LYS A 62 -3.18 5.32 -4.79
C LYS A 62 -2.96 6.06 -3.48
N TYR A 63 -3.87 5.85 -2.54
CA TYR A 63 -3.73 6.24 -1.15
C TYR A 63 -3.48 4.99 -0.31
N VAL A 64 -2.52 5.05 0.61
CA VAL A 64 -2.19 3.94 1.51
C VAL A 64 -2.20 4.45 2.94
N HIS A 65 -3.00 3.83 3.78
CA HIS A 65 -2.98 4.02 5.22
C HIS A 65 -2.12 2.94 5.87
N HIS A 66 -1.23 3.35 6.78
CA HIS A 66 -0.32 2.48 7.49
C HIS A 66 -0.67 2.48 8.99
N ASP A 67 -1.27 1.39 9.46
CA ASP A 67 -1.40 1.09 10.87
C ASP A 67 -0.10 0.42 11.33
N ASN A 68 0.79 1.22 11.91
CA ASN A 68 2.05 0.74 12.46
C ASN A 68 1.89 0.53 13.97
N GLU A 69 1.83 -0.73 14.40
CA GLU A 69 1.93 -1.08 15.81
C GLU A 69 3.41 -1.30 16.13
N TYR A 70 4.07 -0.22 16.59
CA TYR A 70 5.46 -0.25 16.99
C TYR A 70 5.57 -0.49 18.50
N THR A 71 5.86 -1.74 18.88
CA THR A 71 6.24 -2.09 20.26
C THR A 71 7.72 -1.77 20.46
N ALA A 72 8.02 -0.55 20.90
CA ALA A 72 9.36 -0.25 21.41
C ALA A 72 9.50 -0.84 22.82
N THR A 73 10.11 -2.02 22.95
CA THR A 73 10.56 -2.54 24.25
C THR A 73 11.82 -1.78 24.70
N PHE A 74 11.65 -0.51 25.07
CA PHE A 74 12.56 0.19 25.97
C PHE A 74 11.93 0.31 27.37
N ALA A 75 11.26 -0.75 27.82
CA ALA A 75 10.86 -0.91 29.22
C ALA A 75 11.97 -1.62 30.01
N GLY A 76 13.19 -1.10 29.88
CA GLY A 76 14.39 -1.50 30.62
C GLY A 76 14.92 -0.40 31.54
N LEU A 77 14.12 0.62 31.87
CA LEU A 77 14.46 1.65 32.85
C LEU A 77 13.26 1.84 33.79
N GLY A 78 13.48 1.53 35.07
CA GLY A 78 12.46 1.28 36.08
C GLY A 78 11.48 2.42 36.34
N THR A 79 10.24 2.05 36.63
CA THR A 79 9.29 2.86 37.39
C THR A 79 9.95 3.29 38.69
N LYS A 80 10.25 4.59 38.82
CA LYS A 80 10.67 5.20 40.08
C LYS A 80 9.49 6.01 40.60
N ASP A 81 8.84 5.46 41.63
CA ASP A 81 7.86 6.16 42.44
C ASP A 81 8.48 7.42 43.07
N TYR A 82 7.79 8.55 42.93
CA TYR A 82 8.00 9.71 43.79
C TYR A 82 6.73 9.85 44.62
N GLY A 83 6.78 9.29 45.83
CA GLY A 83 5.85 9.67 46.89
C GLY A 83 6.17 11.08 47.38
N SER A 84 5.12 11.82 47.66
CA SER A 84 5.13 13.03 48.50
C SER A 84 3.86 13.03 49.34
#